data_AF-A0A1B6G7G3-F1
#
_entry.id   AF-A0A1B6G7G3-F1
#
_cell.length_a   1.000
_cell.length_b   1.000
_cell.length_c   1.000
_cell.angle_alpha   90.00
_cell.angle_beta   90.00
_cell.angle_gamma   90.00
#
_symmetry.space_group_name_H-M   'P 1'
#
loop_
_entity.id
_entity.type
_entity.pdbx_description
1 polymer ?
#
loop_
_entity_poly.entity_id
_entity_poly.type
_entity_poly.pdbx_seq_one_letter_code
_entity_poly.pdbx_strand_id
1 'polypeptide(L)'
;RQLANLTGLVQKALTQAPTPTPREFLNVPPATNNNYSNERDRHKPTPPPKPVSLSPGQYEGRHVYRDLQLTPEMYNQLRGLQKKAKDLRAEVRNLRRMSQAQAHAVRETIRDTFIKIRAMVMTGGEGLWSTSTDAERVRISREEDLYKQEMIRLESDLTELEGTVEELRGNVINRKTRVNMSDVENMALILSKSSKTVADLKLRFPSLQEAMRS
;
A
#
# COMPACT_ATOMS: atom_id res chain seq x y z
N ARG A 1 -33.12 -27.71 -1.59
CA ARG A 1 -32.03 -27.64 -2.62
C ARG A 1 -31.81 -26.18 -3.09
N GLN A 2 -31.46 -25.24 -2.20
CA GLN A 2 -31.28 -23.81 -2.56
C GLN A 2 -30.05 -23.14 -1.91
N LEU A 3 -29.16 -23.91 -1.28
CA LEU A 3 -27.96 -23.38 -0.61
C LEU A 3 -26.68 -23.47 -1.47
N ALA A 4 -26.75 -24.00 -2.69
CA ALA A 4 -25.56 -24.30 -3.50
C ALA A 4 -25.04 -23.11 -4.36
N ASN A 5 -25.75 -21.97 -4.42
CA ASN A 5 -25.46 -20.93 -5.41
C ASN A 5 -24.83 -19.64 -4.87
N LEU A 6 -24.62 -19.52 -3.55
CA LEU A 6 -24.05 -18.30 -2.98
C LEU A 6 -22.52 -18.24 -3.10
N THR A 7 -21.84 -19.39 -3.03
CA THR A 7 -20.38 -19.50 -3.21
C THR A 7 -19.96 -19.15 -4.64
N GLY A 8 -20.73 -19.58 -5.64
CA GLY A 8 -20.42 -19.33 -7.06
C GLY A 8 -20.51 -17.85 -7.45
N LEU A 9 -21.42 -17.07 -6.85
CA LEU A 9 -21.54 -15.64 -7.12
C LEU A 9 -20.35 -14.83 -6.57
N VAL A 10 -19.88 -15.18 -5.36
CA VAL A 10 -18.74 -14.51 -4.73
C VAL A 10 -17.44 -14.78 -5.51
N GLN A 11 -17.25 -16.01 -6.00
CA GLN A 11 -16.09 -16.35 -6.83
C GLN A 11 -16.07 -15.55 -8.14
N LYS A 12 -17.22 -15.40 -8.80
CA LYS A 12 -17.34 -14.69 -10.08
C LYS A 12 -17.04 -13.19 -9.96
N ALA A 13 -17.36 -12.58 -8.82
CA ALA A 13 -17.04 -11.18 -8.55
C ALA A 13 -15.55 -10.94 -8.24
N LEU A 14 -14.86 -11.92 -7.66
CA LEU A 14 -13.44 -11.80 -7.30
C LEU A 14 -12.50 -12.08 -8.48
N THR A 15 -12.93 -12.85 -9.50
CA THR A 15 -12.09 -13.20 -10.66
C THR A 15 -12.20 -12.22 -11.82
N GLN A 16 -13.15 -11.28 -11.81
CA GLN A 16 -13.37 -10.34 -12.91
C GLN A 16 -12.78 -8.96 -12.53
N ALA A 17 -11.46 -8.83 -12.68
CA ALA A 17 -10.79 -7.53 -12.57
C ALA A 17 -11.15 -6.66 -13.80
N PRO A 18 -11.42 -5.36 -13.64
CA PRO A 18 -11.61 -4.46 -14.78
C PRO A 18 -10.27 -4.23 -15.47
N THR A 19 -10.22 -4.47 -16.77
CA THR A 19 -9.07 -4.17 -17.64
C THR A 19 -8.83 -2.65 -17.70
N PRO A 20 -7.63 -2.14 -17.39
CA PRO A 20 -7.33 -0.72 -17.52
C PRO A 20 -6.98 -0.37 -18.98
N THR A 21 -7.68 0.60 -19.56
CA THR A 21 -7.32 1.20 -20.85
C THR A 21 -6.28 2.32 -20.65
N PRO A 22 -5.21 2.40 -21.47
CA PRO A 22 -4.16 3.41 -21.29
C PRO A 22 -4.52 4.82 -21.80
N ARG A 23 -4.16 5.82 -20.98
CA ARG A 23 -3.70 7.19 -21.29
C ARG A 23 -4.62 8.13 -22.09
N GLU A 24 -5.03 9.21 -21.41
CA GLU A 24 -4.74 10.57 -21.90
C GLU A 24 -4.12 11.39 -20.77
N PHE A 25 -2.84 11.74 -20.96
CA PHE A 25 -2.21 12.89 -20.32
C PHE A 25 -2.73 14.12 -21.06
N LEU A 26 -3.26 15.13 -20.36
CA LEU A 26 -2.67 16.47 -20.27
C LEU A 26 -3.61 17.45 -19.54
N ASN A 27 -2.98 18.35 -18.80
CA ASN A 27 -3.36 19.75 -18.61
C ASN A 27 -4.31 20.15 -17.47
N VAL A 28 -3.68 20.50 -16.35
CA VAL A 28 -4.18 21.49 -15.38
C VAL A 28 -3.76 22.89 -15.85
N PRO A 29 -4.68 23.87 -15.90
CA PRO A 29 -4.34 25.23 -15.42
C PRO A 29 -5.54 25.88 -14.65
N PRO A 30 -5.42 27.09 -14.05
CA PRO A 30 -5.61 27.29 -12.62
C PRO A 30 -6.94 28.01 -12.26
N ALA A 31 -7.16 28.14 -10.95
CA ALA A 31 -8.32 28.77 -10.33
C ALA A 31 -8.65 30.18 -10.86
N THR A 32 -9.92 30.41 -11.19
CA THR A 32 -10.58 31.72 -11.04
C THR A 32 -12.03 31.56 -10.60
N ASN A 33 -12.33 32.37 -9.59
CA ASN A 33 -13.61 32.58 -8.92
C ASN A 33 -14.57 33.38 -9.83
N ASN A 34 -15.75 32.85 -10.17
CA ASN A 34 -17.04 33.56 -10.04
C ASN A 34 -18.23 32.77 -10.61
N ASN A 35 -19.28 32.69 -9.78
CA ASN A 35 -20.72 32.75 -10.10
C ASN A 35 -21.26 31.96 -11.29
N TYR A 36 -21.95 30.84 -11.01
CA TYR A 36 -23.32 30.62 -11.49
C TYR A 36 -24.11 29.79 -10.48
N SER A 37 -24.71 30.50 -9.52
CA SER A 37 -25.87 30.03 -8.78
C SER A 37 -27.07 30.03 -9.73
N ASN A 38 -27.42 28.90 -10.37
CA ASN A 38 -28.80 28.56 -10.83
C ASN A 38 -28.84 27.38 -11.82
N GLU A 39 -28.52 26.13 -11.47
CA GLU A 39 -28.91 24.98 -12.33
C GLU A 39 -29.21 23.67 -11.57
N ARG A 40 -29.74 23.73 -10.33
CA ARG A 40 -30.11 22.52 -9.56
C ARG A 40 -31.61 22.23 -9.44
N ASP A 41 -32.45 22.77 -10.32
CA ASP A 41 -33.91 22.59 -10.25
C ASP A 41 -34.56 21.99 -11.51
N ARG A 42 -33.80 21.35 -12.41
CA ARG A 42 -34.37 20.88 -13.69
C ARG A 42 -34.76 19.40 -13.79
N HIS A 43 -34.57 18.59 -12.74
CA HIS A 43 -34.89 17.15 -12.80
C HIS A 43 -35.58 16.62 -11.54
N LYS A 44 -36.65 17.28 -11.09
CA LYS A 44 -37.68 16.59 -10.30
C LYS A 44 -38.78 16.10 -11.25
N PRO A 45 -39.08 14.78 -11.29
CA PRO A 45 -40.29 14.32 -11.96
C PRO A 45 -41.51 14.93 -11.24
N THR A 46 -42.53 15.29 -12.03
CA THR A 46 -43.80 15.79 -11.49
C THR A 46 -44.41 14.78 -10.52
N PRO A 47 -45.00 15.25 -9.40
CA PRO A 47 -45.66 14.34 -8.46
C PRO A 47 -46.81 13.59 -9.18
N PRO A 48 -47.06 12.31 -8.85
CA PRO A 48 -48.12 11.55 -9.48
C PRO A 48 -49.49 12.21 -9.25
N PRO A 49 -50.42 12.11 -10.21
CA PRO A 49 -51.75 12.69 -10.06
C PRO A 49 -52.46 12.08 -8.85
N LYS A 50 -53.14 12.91 -8.07
CA LYS A 50 -53.95 12.48 -6.93
C LYS A 50 -55.01 11.48 -7.42
N PRO A 51 -55.26 10.37 -6.72
CA PRO A 51 -56.31 9.44 -7.11
C PRO A 51 -57.65 10.18 -7.09
N VAL A 52 -58.39 10.08 -8.20
CA VAL A 52 -59.77 10.57 -8.30
C VAL A 52 -60.57 9.87 -7.19
N SER A 53 -61.15 10.67 -6.29
CA SER A 53 -62.07 10.18 -5.28
C SER A 53 -63.20 9.42 -5.97
N LEU A 54 -63.26 8.11 -5.75
CA LEU A 54 -64.42 7.30 -6.11
C LEU A 54 -65.60 7.82 -5.28
N SER A 55 -66.54 8.48 -5.96
CA SER A 55 -67.86 8.81 -5.40
C SER A 55 -68.51 7.53 -4.84
N PRO A 56 -69.07 7.56 -3.62
CA PRO A 56 -69.68 6.37 -3.01
C PRO A 56 -71.04 6.14 -3.65
N GLY A 57 -71.11 5.46 -4.79
CA GLY A 57 -72.39 5.29 -5.46
C GLY A 57 -72.55 4.08 -6.38
N GLN A 58 -71.48 3.44 -6.86
CA GLN A 58 -71.63 2.40 -7.89
C GLN A 58 -70.59 1.29 -7.73
N TYR A 59 -70.79 0.44 -6.72
CA TYR A 59 -70.26 -0.92 -6.75
C TYR A 59 -71.39 -1.88 -6.34
N GLU A 60 -72.14 -2.35 -7.33
CA GLU A 60 -72.89 -3.61 -7.30
C GLU A 60 -71.88 -4.78 -7.22
N GLY A 61 -71.17 -4.86 -6.10
CA GLY A 61 -70.20 -5.92 -5.77
C GLY A 61 -70.28 -6.34 -4.30
N ARG A 62 -71.25 -5.81 -3.56
CA ARG A 62 -71.40 -5.99 -2.10
C ARG A 62 -72.13 -7.28 -1.71
N HIS A 63 -72.42 -8.17 -2.66
CA HIS A 63 -73.27 -9.34 -2.43
C HIS A 63 -72.65 -10.69 -2.80
N VAL A 64 -71.39 -10.76 -3.25
CA VAL A 64 -70.75 -12.07 -3.56
C VAL A 64 -70.09 -12.72 -2.33
N TYR A 65 -69.82 -11.96 -1.27
CA TYR A 65 -69.08 -12.43 -0.09
C TYR A 65 -69.91 -12.54 1.19
N ARG A 66 -71.24 -12.35 1.13
CA ARG A 66 -72.05 -12.26 2.36
C ARG A 66 -72.32 -13.62 3.01
N ASP A 67 -72.28 -14.71 2.25
CA ASP A 67 -72.60 -16.07 2.75
C ASP A 67 -71.53 -17.12 2.43
N LEU A 68 -70.24 -16.76 2.55
CA LEU A 68 -69.18 -17.78 2.63
C LEU A 68 -69.17 -18.36 4.05
N GLN A 69 -69.96 -19.40 4.31
CA GLN A 69 -69.79 -20.22 5.52
C GLN A 69 -68.48 -21.00 5.39
N LEU A 70 -67.37 -20.42 5.86
CA LEU A 70 -66.11 -21.15 5.94
C LEU A 70 -66.22 -22.22 7.05
N THR A 71 -65.68 -23.40 6.80
CA THR A 71 -65.58 -24.43 7.85
C THR A 71 -64.65 -23.96 8.96
N PRO A 72 -64.85 -24.39 10.22
CA PRO A 72 -63.99 -24.03 11.35
C PRO A 72 -62.50 -24.28 11.08
N GLU A 73 -62.18 -25.35 10.35
CA GLU A 73 -60.82 -25.71 9.95
C GLU A 73 -60.22 -24.66 9.00
N MET A 74 -61.00 -24.18 8.04
CA MET A 74 -60.56 -23.17 7.05
C MET A 74 -60.35 -21.80 7.70
N TYR A 75 -61.16 -21.44 8.71
CA TYR A 75 -60.93 -20.27 9.56
C TYR A 75 -59.63 -20.36 10.35
N ASN A 76 -59.33 -21.54 10.92
CA ASN A 76 -58.10 -21.76 11.67
C ASN A 76 -56.86 -21.68 10.77
N GLN A 77 -56.93 -22.24 9.56
CA GLN A 77 -55.86 -22.12 8.56
C GLN A 77 -55.63 -20.66 8.14
N LEU A 78 -56.69 -19.90 7.86
CA LEU A 78 -56.58 -18.49 7.48
C LEU A 78 -55.98 -17.64 8.61
N ARG A 79 -56.40 -17.88 9.86
CA ARG A 79 -55.81 -17.24 11.05
C ARG A 79 -54.33 -17.59 11.20
N GLY A 80 -53.96 -18.84 10.95
CA GLY A 80 -52.57 -19.30 10.95
C GLY A 80 -51.72 -18.60 9.88
N LEU A 81 -52.24 -18.46 8.66
CA LEU A 81 -51.58 -17.72 7.58
C LEU A 81 -51.46 -16.23 7.89
N GLN A 82 -52.51 -15.61 8.44
CA GLN A 82 -52.48 -14.20 8.86
C GLN A 82 -51.43 -13.96 9.95
N LYS A 83 -51.31 -14.87 10.91
CA LYS A 83 -50.26 -14.83 11.94
C LYS A 83 -48.87 -14.93 11.32
N LYS A 84 -48.62 -15.93 10.47
CA LYS A 84 -47.34 -16.08 9.74
C LYS A 84 -46.98 -14.84 8.91
N ALA A 85 -47.96 -14.24 8.23
CA ALA A 85 -47.74 -13.01 7.46
C ALA A 85 -47.39 -11.81 8.37
N LYS A 86 -48.00 -11.72 9.57
CA LYS A 86 -47.68 -10.68 10.57
C LYS A 86 -46.28 -10.89 11.14
N ASP A 87 -45.91 -12.13 11.44
CA ASP A 87 -44.60 -12.50 11.97
C ASP A 87 -43.50 -12.22 10.92
N LEU A 88 -43.71 -12.62 9.67
CA LEU A 88 -42.79 -12.32 8.56
C LEU A 88 -42.62 -10.80 8.35
N ARG A 89 -43.70 -10.02 8.44
CA ARG A 89 -43.60 -8.54 8.40
C ARG A 89 -42.77 -7.99 9.56
N ALA A 90 -42.86 -8.59 10.74
CA ALA A 90 -42.03 -8.20 11.88
C ALA A 90 -40.56 -8.57 11.65
N GLU A 91 -40.29 -9.76 11.14
CA GLU A 91 -38.94 -10.25 10.80
C GLU A 91 -38.28 -9.39 9.73
N VAL A 92 -38.98 -9.03 8.66
CA VAL A 92 -38.46 -8.12 7.62
C VAL A 92 -38.10 -6.75 8.19
N ARG A 93 -38.93 -6.22 9.10
CA ARG A 93 -38.59 -4.96 9.80
C ARG A 93 -37.36 -5.12 10.69
N ASN A 94 -37.22 -6.27 11.36
CA ASN A 94 -36.06 -6.57 12.18
C ASN A 94 -34.78 -6.70 11.33
N LEU A 95 -34.84 -7.45 10.23
CA LEU A 95 -33.75 -7.59 9.27
C LEU A 95 -33.31 -6.24 8.70
N ARG A 96 -34.26 -5.36 8.39
CA ARG A 96 -33.94 -4.00 7.93
C ARG A 96 -33.15 -3.21 8.99
N ARG A 97 -33.54 -3.28 10.27
CA ARG A 97 -32.82 -2.62 11.36
C ARG A 97 -31.42 -3.23 11.55
N MET A 98 -31.31 -4.55 11.52
CA MET A 98 -30.03 -5.25 11.64
C MET A 98 -29.08 -4.88 10.49
N SER A 99 -29.58 -4.85 9.25
CA SER A 99 -28.79 -4.43 8.08
C SER A 99 -28.27 -3.00 8.20
N GLN A 100 -29.12 -2.07 8.69
CA GLN A 100 -28.71 -0.70 8.95
C GLN A 100 -27.63 -0.61 10.04
N ALA A 101 -27.76 -1.37 11.13
CA ALA A 101 -26.77 -1.43 12.20
C ALA A 101 -25.44 -2.03 11.71
N GLN A 102 -25.48 -3.11 10.94
CA GLN A 102 -24.30 -3.72 10.33
C GLN A 102 -23.58 -2.76 9.37
N ALA A 103 -24.33 -2.04 8.52
CA ALA A 103 -23.74 -1.03 7.64
C ALA A 103 -23.06 0.12 8.40
N HIS A 104 -23.58 0.50 9.57
CA HIS A 104 -22.89 1.42 10.46
C HIS A 104 -21.62 0.82 11.06
N ALA A 105 -21.69 -0.39 11.63
CA ALA A 105 -20.54 -1.06 12.24
C ALA A 105 -19.39 -1.27 11.24
N VAL A 106 -19.69 -1.64 9.99
CA VAL A 106 -18.70 -1.78 8.92
C VAL A 106 -18.03 -0.43 8.61
N ARG A 107 -18.80 0.67 8.54
CA ARG A 107 -18.25 2.01 8.30
C ARG A 107 -17.32 2.45 9.43
N GLU A 108 -17.67 2.19 10.68
CA GLU A 108 -16.80 2.45 11.83
C GLU A 108 -15.53 1.60 11.76
N THR A 109 -15.65 0.30 11.48
CA THR A 109 -14.50 -0.62 11.35
C THR A 109 -13.54 -0.17 10.25
N ILE A 110 -14.07 0.28 9.10
CA ILE A 110 -13.27 0.83 8.01
C ILE A 110 -12.56 2.11 8.48
N ARG A 111 -13.26 3.02 9.16
CA ARG A 111 -12.66 4.25 9.69
C ARG A 111 -11.55 3.95 10.70
N ASP A 112 -11.78 3.02 11.62
CA ASP A 112 -10.78 2.61 12.61
C ASP A 112 -9.57 1.96 11.95
N THR A 113 -9.80 1.11 10.95
CA THR A 113 -8.71 0.48 10.19
C THR A 113 -7.94 1.52 9.40
N PHE A 114 -8.60 2.50 8.79
CA PHE A 114 -7.95 3.61 8.11
C PHE A 114 -7.09 4.45 9.07
N ILE A 115 -7.59 4.76 10.27
CA ILE A 115 -6.82 5.46 11.30
C ILE A 115 -5.62 4.62 11.74
N LYS A 116 -5.79 3.30 11.96
CA LYS A 116 -4.68 2.40 12.30
C LYS A 116 -3.63 2.32 11.19
N ILE A 117 -4.04 2.22 9.92
CA ILE A 117 -3.13 2.24 8.78
C ILE A 117 -2.40 3.58 8.73
N ARG A 118 -3.11 4.70 8.82
CA ARG A 118 -2.51 6.03 8.83
C ARG A 118 -1.54 6.20 9.99
N ALA A 119 -1.91 5.74 11.19
CA ALA A 119 -1.04 5.74 12.35
C ALA A 119 0.20 4.90 12.09
N MET A 120 0.08 3.65 11.63
CA MET A 120 1.22 2.80 11.28
C MET A 120 2.12 3.43 10.22
N VAL A 121 1.56 4.08 9.18
CA VAL A 121 2.33 4.80 8.17
C VAL A 121 3.09 5.97 8.82
N MET A 122 2.42 6.77 9.65
CA MET A 122 3.02 7.92 10.35
C MET A 122 4.01 7.52 11.45
N THR A 123 3.82 6.37 12.12
CA THR A 123 4.68 5.89 13.22
C THR A 123 5.76 4.92 12.76
N GLY A 124 5.69 4.34 11.56
CA GLY A 124 6.60 3.25 11.19
C GLY A 124 6.46 2.63 9.80
N GLY A 125 5.84 3.28 8.82
CA GLY A 125 5.90 2.83 7.42
C GLY A 125 7.16 3.36 6.71
N GLU A 126 7.44 4.64 6.91
CA GLU A 126 8.67 5.30 6.42
C GLU A 126 9.66 5.52 7.58
N GLY A 127 9.18 5.87 8.78
CA GLY A 127 10.06 6.23 9.90
C GLY A 127 10.79 5.09 10.63
N LEU A 128 10.49 3.81 10.39
CA LEU A 128 11.16 2.67 11.06
C LEU A 128 11.87 1.76 10.06
N TRP A 129 11.22 1.48 8.93
CA TRP A 129 11.83 0.77 7.81
C TRP A 129 12.70 1.69 6.97
N SER A 130 12.28 2.92 6.63
CA SER A 130 13.18 3.86 5.94
C SER A 130 14.23 4.40 6.90
N THR A 131 13.99 4.75 8.17
CA THR A 131 15.14 5.15 9.03
C THR A 131 16.14 4.02 9.29
N SER A 132 15.71 2.77 9.44
CA SER A 132 16.66 1.64 9.58
C SER A 132 17.34 1.31 8.26
N THR A 133 16.62 1.35 7.13
CA THR A 133 17.21 1.14 5.80
C THR A 133 18.09 2.31 5.37
N ASP A 134 17.74 3.53 5.73
CA ASP A 134 18.48 4.76 5.46
C ASP A 134 19.69 4.83 6.39
N ALA A 135 19.57 4.46 7.67
CA ALA A 135 20.71 4.32 8.57
C ALA A 135 21.65 3.21 8.09
N GLU A 136 21.12 2.10 7.60
CA GLU A 136 21.91 1.01 7.03
C GLU A 136 22.58 1.44 5.71
N ARG A 137 21.86 2.13 4.82
CA ARG A 137 22.43 2.74 3.60
C ARG A 137 23.51 3.77 3.93
N VAL A 138 23.30 4.61 4.94
CA VAL A 138 24.28 5.58 5.42
C VAL A 138 25.49 4.86 6.02
N ARG A 139 25.30 3.77 6.77
CA ARG A 139 26.37 2.95 7.33
C ARG A 139 27.21 2.32 6.23
N ILE A 140 26.56 1.68 5.25
CA ILE A 140 27.22 1.06 4.10
C ILE A 140 27.95 2.11 3.26
N SER A 141 27.33 3.26 3.01
CA SER A 141 27.97 4.40 2.30
C SER A 141 29.22 4.89 3.04
N ARG A 142 29.16 5.00 4.36
CA ARG A 142 30.34 5.35 5.17
C ARG A 142 31.45 4.29 5.11
N GLU A 143 31.08 3.00 5.14
CA GLU A 143 32.04 1.91 4.98
C GLU A 143 32.67 1.91 3.58
N GLU A 144 31.89 2.23 2.54
CA GLU A 144 32.35 2.42 1.17
C GLU A 144 33.36 3.58 1.06
N ASP A 145 33.05 4.73 1.65
CA ASP A 145 33.94 5.89 1.66
C ASP A 145 35.26 5.60 2.38
N LEU A 146 35.20 4.89 3.51
CA LEU A 146 36.40 4.46 4.23
C LEU A 146 37.23 3.49 3.38
N TYR A 147 36.61 2.52 2.72
CA TYR A 147 37.28 1.59 1.83
C TYR A 147 37.99 2.34 0.69
N LYS A 148 37.30 3.29 0.04
CA LYS A 148 37.87 4.12 -1.02
C LYS A 148 39.04 4.97 -0.52
N GLN A 149 38.90 5.57 0.65
CA GLN A 149 39.97 6.38 1.25
C GLN A 149 41.22 5.54 1.53
N GLU A 150 41.06 4.35 2.11
CA GLU A 150 42.16 3.43 2.36
C GLU A 150 42.82 2.96 1.06
N MET A 151 42.03 2.72 0.00
CA MET A 151 42.54 2.37 -1.32
C MET A 151 43.36 3.51 -1.94
N ILE A 152 42.86 4.75 -1.91
CA ILE A 152 43.58 5.93 -2.41
C ILE A 152 44.89 6.15 -1.63
N ARG A 153 44.86 6.01 -0.29
CA ARG A 153 46.08 6.13 0.51
C ARG A 153 47.08 5.04 0.14
N LEU A 154 46.63 3.80 0.00
CA LEU A 154 47.47 2.68 -0.40
C LEU A 154 48.12 2.93 -1.78
N GLU A 155 47.35 3.45 -2.74
CA GLU A 155 47.88 3.83 -4.07
C GLU A 155 48.94 4.94 -3.96
N SER A 156 48.70 5.95 -3.10
CA SER A 156 49.69 7.00 -2.81
C SER A 156 50.97 6.43 -2.20
N ASP A 157 50.85 5.62 -1.15
CA ASP A 157 51.99 5.02 -0.45
C ASP A 157 52.85 4.16 -1.41
N LEU A 158 52.20 3.42 -2.32
CA LEU A 158 52.89 2.61 -3.33
C LEU A 158 53.55 3.47 -4.41
N THR A 159 52.87 4.53 -4.89
CA THR A 159 53.43 5.46 -5.88
C THR A 159 54.64 6.21 -5.33
N GLU A 160 54.56 6.67 -4.09
CA GLU A 160 55.67 7.32 -3.38
C GLU A 160 56.82 6.34 -3.17
N LEU A 161 56.53 5.10 -2.76
CA LEU A 161 57.53 4.06 -2.62
C LEU A 161 58.25 3.79 -3.95
N GLU A 162 57.53 3.62 -5.05
CA GLU A 162 58.12 3.49 -6.40
C GLU A 162 59.04 4.67 -6.74
N GLY A 163 58.62 5.89 -6.43
CA GLY A 163 59.45 7.09 -6.59
C GLY A 163 60.75 7.04 -5.77
N THR A 164 60.67 6.64 -4.50
CA THR A 164 61.87 6.52 -3.63
C THR A 164 62.82 5.42 -4.10
N VAL A 165 62.29 4.30 -4.60
CA VAL A 165 63.08 3.22 -5.20
C VAL A 165 63.79 3.70 -6.46
N GLU A 166 63.08 4.45 -7.31
CA GLU A 166 63.63 5.02 -8.54
C GLU A 166 64.74 6.03 -8.24
N GLU A 167 64.54 6.90 -7.25
CA GLU A 167 65.54 7.86 -6.81
C GLU A 167 66.79 7.15 -6.27
N LEU A 168 66.63 6.14 -5.41
CA LEU A 168 67.75 5.34 -4.91
C LEU A 168 68.50 4.66 -6.06
N ARG A 169 67.79 4.07 -7.02
CA ARG A 169 68.40 3.47 -8.22
C ARG A 169 69.18 4.52 -9.01
N GLY A 170 68.61 5.69 -9.23
CA GLY A 170 69.26 6.82 -9.91
C GLY A 170 70.53 7.29 -9.19
N ASN A 171 70.50 7.37 -7.86
CA ASN A 171 71.66 7.73 -7.04
C ASN A 171 72.78 6.68 -7.14
N VAL A 172 72.45 5.39 -7.18
CA VAL A 172 73.44 4.32 -7.32
C VAL A 172 74.05 4.31 -8.72
N ILE A 173 73.22 4.42 -9.77
CA ILE A 173 73.68 4.30 -11.17
C ILE A 173 74.38 5.59 -11.63
N ASN A 174 73.69 6.74 -11.51
CA ASN A 174 74.13 7.99 -12.11
C ASN A 174 75.14 8.73 -11.23
N ARG A 175 74.98 8.65 -9.90
CA ARG A 175 75.84 9.34 -8.94
C ARG A 175 76.88 8.43 -8.28
N LYS A 176 76.87 7.11 -8.59
CA LYS A 176 77.79 6.09 -8.04
C LYS A 176 77.81 6.06 -6.51
N THR A 177 76.70 6.44 -5.88
CA THR A 177 76.55 6.40 -4.43
C THR A 177 76.28 4.97 -3.96
N ARG A 178 76.69 4.65 -2.73
CA ARG A 178 76.35 3.37 -2.10
C ARG A 178 74.93 3.40 -1.58
N VAL A 179 74.27 2.24 -1.60
CA VAL A 179 72.95 2.06 -1.00
C VAL A 179 73.04 2.27 0.51
N ASN A 180 72.13 3.08 1.05
CA ASN A 180 71.93 3.25 2.47
C ASN A 180 70.94 2.20 2.97
N MET A 181 71.37 1.35 3.91
CA MET A 181 70.54 0.27 4.43
C MET A 181 69.34 0.78 5.24
N SER A 182 69.45 1.94 5.89
CA SER A 182 68.34 2.58 6.59
C SER A 182 67.18 2.91 5.64
N ASP A 183 67.49 3.39 4.44
CA ASP A 183 66.48 3.72 3.44
C ASP A 183 65.80 2.44 2.92
N VAL A 184 66.57 1.37 2.74
CA VAL A 184 66.03 0.04 2.37
C VAL A 184 65.10 -0.51 3.45
N GLU A 185 65.48 -0.41 4.71
CA GLU A 185 64.64 -0.84 5.84
C GLU A 185 63.33 -0.05 5.91
N ASN A 186 63.38 1.27 5.69
CA ASN A 186 62.19 2.12 5.65
C ASN A 186 61.26 1.76 4.48
N MET A 187 61.82 1.55 3.27
CA MET A 187 61.06 1.11 2.11
C MET A 187 60.41 -0.26 2.34
N ALA A 188 61.15 -1.21 2.93
CA ALA A 188 60.63 -2.53 3.27
C ALA A 188 59.50 -2.45 4.32
N LEU A 189 59.60 -1.53 5.27
CA LEU A 189 58.54 -1.28 6.26
C LEU A 189 57.28 -0.71 5.62
N ILE A 190 57.41 0.26 4.71
CA ILE A 190 56.27 0.82 3.95
C ILE A 190 55.61 -0.29 3.14
N LEU A 191 56.39 -1.05 2.37
CA LEU A 191 55.87 -2.18 1.58
C LEU A 191 55.15 -3.22 2.45
N SER A 192 55.69 -3.52 3.63
CA SER A 192 55.07 -4.44 4.59
C SER A 192 53.72 -3.92 5.10
N LYS A 193 53.62 -2.62 5.40
CA LYS A 193 52.35 -1.97 5.80
C LYS A 193 51.34 -1.97 4.66
N SER A 194 51.77 -1.57 3.46
CA SER A 194 50.92 -1.57 2.25
C SER A 194 50.39 -2.97 1.94
N SER A 195 51.23 -4.00 2.04
CA SER A 195 50.84 -5.40 1.86
C SER A 195 49.77 -5.84 2.85
N LYS A 196 49.89 -5.42 4.12
CA LYS A 196 48.86 -5.67 5.13
C LYS A 196 47.54 -4.97 4.78
N THR A 197 47.58 -3.69 4.41
CA THR A 197 46.38 -2.94 4.00
C THR A 197 45.69 -3.58 2.80
N VAL A 198 46.45 -4.06 1.81
CA VAL A 198 45.90 -4.83 0.68
C VAL A 198 45.15 -6.07 1.15
N ALA A 199 45.72 -6.83 2.08
CA ALA A 199 45.09 -8.04 2.61
C ALA A 199 43.77 -7.69 3.35
N ASP A 200 43.79 -6.66 4.18
CA ASP A 200 42.63 -6.20 4.94
C ASP A 200 41.52 -5.65 4.04
N LEU A 201 41.86 -4.91 2.97
CA LEU A 201 40.91 -4.44 1.97
C LEU A 201 40.32 -5.62 1.18
N LYS A 202 41.16 -6.53 0.69
CA LYS A 202 40.71 -7.74 -0.04
C LYS A 202 39.77 -8.59 0.79
N LEU A 203 39.99 -8.71 2.10
CA LEU A 203 39.13 -9.46 3.00
C LEU A 203 37.75 -8.80 3.17
N ARG A 204 37.72 -7.47 3.30
CA ARG A 204 36.47 -6.71 3.52
C ARG A 204 35.64 -6.51 2.26
N PHE A 205 36.26 -6.54 1.08
CA PHE A 205 35.60 -6.21 -0.18
C PHE A 205 34.36 -7.07 -0.49
N PRO A 206 34.36 -8.41 -0.34
CA PRO A 206 33.19 -9.23 -0.67
C PRO A 206 31.96 -8.89 0.16
N SER A 207 32.13 -8.70 1.48
CA SER A 207 31.04 -8.34 2.39
C SER A 207 30.50 -6.95 2.11
N LEU A 208 31.38 -5.99 1.82
CA LEU A 208 30.99 -4.62 1.50
C LEU A 208 30.25 -4.56 0.15
N GLN A 209 30.75 -5.27 -0.86
CA GLN A 209 30.13 -5.37 -2.18
C GLN A 209 28.72 -5.99 -2.11
N GLU A 210 28.54 -7.03 -1.31
CA GLU A 210 27.22 -7.65 -1.12
C GLU A 210 26.26 -6.71 -0.38
N ALA A 211 26.73 -6.04 0.67
CA ALA A 211 25.92 -5.05 1.40
C ALA A 211 25.45 -3.91 0.49
N MET A 212 26.30 -3.45 -0.43
CA MET A 212 25.95 -2.41 -1.40
C MET A 212 24.92 -2.85 -2.46
N ARG A 213 24.80 -4.15 -2.72
CA ARG A 213 23.82 -4.70 -3.69
C ARG A 213 22.43 -4.91 -3.10
N SER A 214 22.32 -4.95 -1.77
CA SER A 214 21.06 -5.16 -1.04
C SER A 214 20.22 -3.89 -0.90
#